data_AF-A0A6J3LXJ1-F1
#
_entry.id   AF-A0A6J3LXJ1-F1
#
_cell.length_a   1.000
_cell.length_b   1.000
_cell.length_c   1.000
_cell.angle_alpha   90.00
_cell.angle_beta   90.00
_cell.angle_gamma   90.00
#
_symmetry.space_group_name_H-M   'P 1'
#
loop_
_entity.id
_entity.type
_entity.pdbx_description
1 polymer ?
#
loop_
_entity_poly.entity_id
_entity_poly.type
_entity_poly.pdbx_seq_one_letter_code
_entity_poly.pdbx_strand_id
1 'polypeptide(L)' 'RLASQHALAGAYQANGQTKEAIQLLEQVVAIRKTSLAEGHPDRLGSEHSLAKAIEASRRLEES' A
#
# COMPACT_ATOMS: atom_id res chain seq x y z
N ARG A 1 -8.66 -11.96 2.07
CA ARG A 1 -8.85 -10.64 2.73
C ARG A 1 -7.74 -9.64 2.34
N LEU A 2 -6.46 -9.94 2.61
CA LEU A 2 -5.34 -9.02 2.30
C LEU A 2 -5.21 -8.64 0.82
N ALA A 3 -5.38 -9.59 -0.10
CA ALA A 3 -5.35 -9.30 -1.54
C ALA A 3 -6.45 -8.31 -1.96
N SER A 4 -7.66 -8.45 -1.40
CA SER A 4 -8.77 -7.53 -1.63
C SER A 4 -8.53 -6.15 -1.02
N GLN A 5 -7.90 -6.06 0.16
CA GLN A 5 -7.49 -4.79 0.77
C GLN A 5 -6.39 -4.10 -0.06
N HIS A 6 -5.44 -4.86 -0.59
CA HIS A 6 -4.43 -4.32 -1.50
C HIS A 6 -5.06 -3.76 -2.79
N ALA A 7 -6.01 -4.47 -3.39
CA ALA A 7 -6.74 -3.99 -4.56
C ALA A 7 -7.58 -2.73 -4.25
N LEU A 8 -8.23 -2.69 -3.08
CA LEU A 8 -8.98 -1.51 -2.64
C LEU A 8 -8.09 -0.29 -2.43
N ALA A 9 -6.88 -0.46 -1.88
CA ALA A 9 -5.93 0.63 -1.76
C ALA A 9 -5.55 1.22 -3.13
N GLY A 10 -5.35 0.35 -4.13
CA GLY A 10 -5.12 0.79 -5.51
C GLY A 10 -6.28 1.63 -6.07
N ALA A 11 -7.52 1.25 -5.77
CA ALA A 11 -8.70 2.02 -6.17
C ALA A 11 -8.77 3.39 -5.47
N TYR A 12 -8.44 3.47 -4.17
CA TYR A 12 -8.36 4.74 -3.46
C TYR A 12 -7.28 5.66 -4.01
N GLN A 13 -6.09 5.14 -4.37
CA GLN A 13 -5.07 5.95 -5.03
C GLN A 13 -5.57 6.52 -6.37
N ALA A 14 -6.22 5.69 -7.18
CA ALA A 14 -6.77 6.12 -8.47
C ALA A 14 -7.87 7.20 -8.32
N ASN A 15 -8.59 7.20 -7.20
CA ASN A 15 -9.61 8.19 -6.87
C ASN A 15 -9.08 9.41 -6.10
N GLY A 16 -7.76 9.56 -5.93
CA GLY A 16 -7.14 10.67 -5.18
C GLY A 16 -7.28 10.58 -3.65
N GLN A 17 -7.81 9.48 -3.13
CA GLN A 17 -7.94 9.19 -1.69
C GLN A 17 -6.63 8.61 -1.15
N THR A 18 -5.55 9.39 -1.27
CA THR A 18 -4.18 8.90 -1.04
C THR A 18 -3.93 8.53 0.42
N LYS A 19 -4.55 9.23 1.38
CA LYS A 19 -4.39 8.95 2.82
C LYS A 19 -5.00 7.61 3.21
N GLU A 20 -6.21 7.34 2.73
CA GLU A 20 -6.94 6.09 2.96
C GLU A 20 -6.23 4.90 2.31
N ALA A 21 -5.66 5.11 1.11
CA ALA A 21 -4.84 4.10 0.46
C ALA A 21 -3.58 3.74 1.26
N ILE A 22 -2.86 4.75 1.78
CA ILE A 22 -1.66 4.55 2.61
C ILE A 22 -2.02 3.75 3.87
N GLN A 23 -3.04 4.17 4.61
CA GLN A 23 -3.45 3.48 5.85
C GLN A 23 -3.79 2.01 5.61
N LEU A 24 -4.48 1.71 4.51
CA LEU A 24 -4.85 0.34 4.16
C LEU A 24 -3.62 -0.49 3.77
N LEU A 25 -2.67 0.10 3.04
CA LEU A 25 -1.42 -0.56 2.66
C LEU A 25 -0.49 -0.80 3.84
N GLU A 26 -0.42 0.12 4.81
CA GLU A 26 0.35 -0.06 6.05
C GLU A 26 -0.12 -1.29 6.84
N GLN A 27 -1.44 -1.47 6.97
CA GLN A 27 -2.02 -2.65 7.63
C GLN A 27 -1.67 -3.94 6.87
N VAL A 28 -1.77 -3.93 5.55
CA VAL A 28 -1.44 -5.09 4.71
C VAL A 28 0.04 -5.45 4.84
N VAL A 29 0.94 -4.47 4.80
CA VAL A 29 2.39 -4.66 4.98
C VAL A 29 2.70 -5.20 6.37
N ALA A 30 2.09 -4.65 7.43
CA ALA A 30 2.31 -5.11 8.79
C ALA A 30 1.95 -6.60 8.96
N ILE A 31 0.80 -7.03 8.42
CA ILE A 31 0.36 -8.43 8.49
C ILE A 31 1.26 -9.34 7.63
N ARG A 32 1.65 -8.90 6.43
CA ARG A 32 2.52 -9.68 5.54
C ARG A 32 3.94 -9.80 6.07
N LYS A 33 4.44 -8.80 6.80
CA LYS A 33 5.74 -8.85 7.48
C LYS A 33 5.80 -9.93 8.57
N THR A 34 4.70 -10.13 9.30
CA THR A 34 4.64 -11.14 10.37
C THR A 34 4.30 -12.54 9.86
N SER A 35 3.63 -12.63 8.71
CA SER A 35 3.09 -13.89 8.19
C SER A 35 3.93 -14.52 7.07
N LEU A 36 4.76 -13.73 6.37
CA LEU A 36 5.50 -14.16 5.19
C LEU A 36 7.00 -13.87 5.33
N ALA A 37 7.81 -14.78 4.79
CA ALA A 37 9.25 -14.59 4.66
C ALA A 37 9.57 -13.32 3.83
N GLU A 38 10.73 -12.74 4.07
CA GLU A 38 11.14 -11.46 3.48
C GLU A 38 11.12 -11.46 1.95
N GLY A 39 11.51 -12.56 1.30
CA GLY A 39 11.50 -12.70 -0.16
C GLY A 39 10.15 -13.08 -0.77
N HIS A 40 9.07 -13.18 0.01
CA HIS A 40 7.79 -13.63 -0.51
C HIS A 40 7.18 -12.57 -1.46
N PRO A 41 6.73 -12.94 -2.68
CA PRO A 41 6.22 -11.99 -3.67
C PRO A 41 5.11 -11.07 -3.15
N ASP A 42 4.15 -11.62 -2.41
CA ASP A 42 3.07 -10.82 -1.81
C ASP A 42 3.57 -9.74 -0.85
N ARG A 43 4.60 -10.03 -0.05
CA ARG A 43 5.16 -9.06 0.89
C ARG A 43 5.82 -7.92 0.13
N LEU A 44 6.71 -8.27 -0.80
CA LEU A 44 7.41 -7.31 -1.67
C LEU A 44 6.42 -6.45 -2.47
N GLY A 45 5.36 -7.07 -3.01
CA GLY A 45 4.31 -6.36 -3.74
C GLY A 45 3.57 -5.34 -2.88
N SER A 46 3.23 -5.68 -1.63
CA SER A 46 2.60 -4.72 -0.71
C SER A 46 3.53 -3.58 -0.28
N GLU A 47 4.81 -3.86 -0.02
CA GLU A 47 5.79 -2.85 0.36
C GLU A 47 6.05 -1.87 -0.81
N HIS A 48 6.13 -2.39 -2.03
CA HIS A 48 6.26 -1.56 -3.23
C HIS A 48 5.04 -0.65 -3.45
N SER A 49 3.82 -1.17 -3.31
CA SER A 49 2.61 -0.35 -3.45
C SER A 49 2.53 0.73 -2.37
N LEU A 50 2.93 0.44 -1.13
CA LEU A 50 2.99 1.44 -0.05
C LEU A 50 3.98 2.56 -0.38
N ALA A 51 5.19 2.21 -0.86
CA ALA A 51 6.19 3.19 -1.26
C ALA A 51 5.68 4.13 -2.35
N LYS A 52 5.03 3.60 -3.38
CA LYS A 52 4.41 4.40 -4.45
C LYS A 52 3.32 5.33 -3.93
N ALA A 53 2.52 4.87 -2.97
CA ALA A 53 1.46 5.69 -2.38
C ALA A 53 2.02 6.88 -1.60
N ILE A 54 3.07 6.67 -0.81
CA ILE A 54 3.74 7.73 -0.06
C ILE A 54 4.41 8.74 -1.01
N GLU A 55 5.09 8.27 -2.05
CA GLU A 55 5.72 9.16 -3.05
C GLU A 55 4.67 10.03 -3.76
N ALA A 56 3.56 9.43 -4.19
CA ALA A 56 2.47 10.15 -4.81
C ALA A 56 1.87 11.20 -3.86
N SER A 57 1.70 10.87 -2.58
CA SER A 57 1.21 11.83 -1.57
C SER A 57 2.14 13.04 -1.43
N ARG A 58 3.45 12.80 -1.32
CA ARG A 58 4.44 13.87 -1.19
C ARG A 58 4.40 14.82 -2.40
N ARG A 59 4.31 14.27 -3.61
CA ARG A 59 4.23 15.07 -4.85
C ARG A 59 2.98 15.93 -4.93
N LEU A 60 1.87 15.50 -4.34
CA LEU A 60 0.63 16.28 -4.25
C LEU A 60 0.70 17.38 -3.18
N GLU A 61 1.48 17.17 -2.11
CA GLU A 61 1.71 18.20 -1.08
C GLU A 61 2.68 19.29 -1.56
N GLU A 62 3.51 19.00 -2.57
CA GLU A 62 4.49 19.92 -3.16
C GLU A 62 3.95 20.72 -4.37
N SER A 63 2.71 20.45 -4.82
CA SER A 63 2.07 21.11 -5.98
C SER A 63 1.05 22.16 -5.58
#